data_AF-A0A3B0YQK7-F1
#
_entry.id   AF-A0A3B0YQK7-F1
#
_cell.length_a   1.000
_cell.length_b   1.000
_cell.length_c   1.000
_cell.angle_alpha   90.00
_cell.angle_beta   90.00
_cell.angle_gamma   90.00
#
_symmetry.space_group_name_H-M   'P 1'
#
loop_
_entity.id
_entity.type
_entity.pdbx_description
1 polymer ?
#
loop_
_entity_poly.entity_id
_entity_poly.type
_entity_poly.pdbx_seq_one_letter_code
_entity_poly.pdbx_strand_id
1 'polypeptide(L)'
;MLHRMHFTQDNCNSDRLIRAYDGGLISIAGQRFSQSLILARDHLISDWRPQQVTELQREDFDPVLDIRPEVLILGTGGSLTFPSAALTAQLLQSGIGVEVMDTAAACRTYNILLSEQRHVVAALLPGTV
;
A
#
# COMPACT_ATOMS: atom_id res chain seq x y z
N MET A 1 -40.24 -22.76 -10.91
CA MET A 1 -39.61 -22.50 -9.59
C MET A 1 -38.12 -22.29 -9.84
N LEU A 2 -37.64 -21.07 -9.67
CA LEU A 2 -36.29 -20.63 -10.04
C LEU A 2 -35.24 -21.28 -9.13
N HIS A 3 -34.23 -21.89 -9.76
CA HIS A 3 -33.01 -22.34 -9.11
C HIS A 3 -32.27 -21.10 -8.61
N ARG A 4 -32.17 -20.96 -7.28
CA ARG A 4 -31.39 -19.92 -6.63
C ARG A 4 -29.91 -20.25 -6.82
N MET A 5 -29.32 -19.69 -7.88
CA MET A 5 -27.87 -19.65 -8.04
C MET A 5 -27.28 -18.82 -6.89
N HIS A 6 -26.65 -19.48 -5.92
CA HIS A 6 -25.64 -18.82 -5.11
C HIS A 6 -24.42 -18.61 -6.02
N PHE A 7 -24.29 -17.40 -6.56
CA PHE A 7 -23.01 -16.92 -7.04
C PHE A 7 -22.12 -16.73 -5.81
N THR A 8 -21.23 -17.67 -5.55
CA THR A 8 -20.02 -17.39 -4.78
C THR A 8 -19.19 -16.48 -5.69
N GLN A 9 -19.26 -15.17 -5.47
CA GLN A 9 -18.46 -14.23 -6.24
C GLN A 9 -17.03 -14.33 -5.71
N ASP A 10 -16.17 -15.07 -6.39
CA ASP A 10 -14.71 -14.97 -6.28
C ASP A 10 -14.31 -13.50 -6.53
N ASN A 11 -14.26 -12.70 -5.47
CA ASN A 11 -14.07 -11.25 -5.56
C ASN A 11 -12.82 -10.82 -4.78
N CYS A 12 -11.75 -11.60 -4.89
CA CYS A 12 -10.52 -11.38 -4.10
C CYS A 12 -9.72 -10.14 -4.53
N ASN A 13 -10.01 -9.53 -5.69
CA ASN A 13 -9.23 -8.39 -6.21
C ASN A 13 -9.87 -7.03 -5.91
N SER A 14 -11.21 -6.96 -5.85
CA SER A 14 -11.94 -5.69 -5.69
C SER A 14 -11.84 -5.09 -4.29
N ASP A 15 -11.53 -5.92 -3.30
CA ASP A 15 -11.43 -5.57 -1.87
C ASP A 15 -10.14 -4.78 -1.56
N ARG A 16 -9.13 -4.87 -2.44
CA ARG A 16 -7.85 -4.18 -2.25
C ARG A 16 -7.59 -3.07 -3.23
N LEU A 17 -8.63 -2.61 -3.92
CA LEU A 17 -8.55 -1.42 -4.77
C LEU A 17 -8.66 -0.14 -3.94
N ILE A 18 -7.71 0.77 -4.16
CA ILE A 18 -7.79 2.13 -3.65
C ILE A 18 -8.76 2.92 -4.51
N ARG A 19 -9.79 3.49 -3.89
CA ARG A 19 -10.86 4.25 -4.57
C ARG A 19 -10.57 5.73 -4.65
N ALA A 20 -9.98 6.29 -3.60
CA ALA A 20 -9.70 7.71 -3.50
C ALA A 20 -8.60 7.99 -2.47
N TYR A 21 -7.94 9.12 -2.63
CA TYR A 21 -7.10 9.77 -1.63
C TYR A 21 -7.44 11.25 -1.63
N ASP A 22 -7.90 11.78 -0.51
CA ASP A 22 -8.33 13.17 -0.36
C ASP A 22 -8.10 13.64 1.08
N GLY A 23 -7.46 14.81 1.26
CA GLY A 23 -7.26 15.41 2.58
C GLY A 23 -6.62 14.48 3.62
N GLY A 24 -5.68 13.61 3.20
CA GLY A 24 -5.05 12.61 4.06
C GLY A 24 -5.90 11.39 4.40
N LEU A 25 -7.04 11.20 3.73
CA LEU A 25 -7.88 10.01 3.88
C LEU A 25 -7.70 9.09 2.67
N ILE A 26 -7.23 7.86 2.93
CA ILE A 26 -7.13 6.80 1.93
C ILE A 26 -8.43 5.98 1.98
N SER A 27 -9.09 5.82 0.85
CA SER A 27 -10.32 5.01 0.74
C SER A 27 -10.05 3.69 0.04
N ILE A 28 -10.22 2.55 0.73
CA ILE A 28 -10.01 1.18 0.20
C ILE A 28 -11.30 0.41 0.39
N ALA A 29 -11.85 -0.17 -0.68
CA ALA A 29 -13.11 -0.94 -0.66
C ALA A 29 -14.28 -0.28 0.12
N GLY A 30 -14.33 1.06 0.17
CA GLY A 30 -15.37 1.82 0.88
C GLY A 30 -15.06 2.13 2.35
N GLN A 31 -13.98 1.58 2.91
CA GLN A 31 -13.44 1.96 4.21
C GLN A 31 -12.46 3.14 4.07
N ARG A 32 -12.42 4.02 5.06
CA ARG A 32 -11.55 5.19 5.09
C ARG A 32 -10.50 5.05 6.18
N PHE A 33 -9.26 5.36 5.83
CA PHE A 33 -8.10 5.27 6.70
C PHE A 33 -7.44 6.65 6.78
N SER A 34 -7.30 7.16 7.99
CA SER A 34 -6.56 8.39 8.31
C SER A 34 -5.20 8.09 8.95
N GLN A 35 -4.84 6.82 9.05
CA GLN A 35 -3.59 6.33 9.61
C GLN A 35 -2.81 5.64 8.49
N SER A 36 -1.51 5.53 8.68
CA SER A 36 -0.65 4.78 7.78
C SER A 36 -1.02 3.31 7.70
N LEU A 37 -0.84 2.74 6.51
CA LEU A 37 -1.20 1.36 6.25
C LEU A 37 -0.25 0.71 5.23
N ILE A 38 -0.18 -0.61 5.28
CA ILE A 38 0.42 -1.43 4.22
C ILE A 38 -0.70 -2.20 3.52
N LEU A 39 -0.75 -2.07 2.19
CA LEU A 39 -1.73 -2.70 1.33
C LEU A 39 -1.05 -3.62 0.32
N ALA A 40 -1.43 -4.90 0.35
CA ALA A 40 -1.08 -5.92 -0.63
C ALA A 40 -2.36 -6.48 -1.27
N ARG A 41 -2.21 -7.34 -2.29
CA ARG A 41 -3.35 -7.97 -2.98
C ARG A 41 -4.27 -8.74 -2.03
N ASP A 42 -3.71 -9.40 -1.04
CA ASP A 42 -4.37 -10.33 -0.11
C ASP A 42 -4.29 -9.87 1.35
N HIS A 43 -3.41 -8.91 1.67
CA HIS A 43 -3.18 -8.40 3.02
C HIS A 43 -3.42 -6.89 3.14
N LEU A 44 -3.91 -6.47 4.30
CA LEU A 44 -4.08 -5.07 4.68
C LEU A 44 -3.68 -4.97 6.15
N ILE A 45 -2.67 -4.17 6.41
CA ILE A 45 -2.17 -3.86 7.75
C ILE A 45 -2.53 -2.40 8.00
N SER A 46 -3.62 -2.16 8.73
CA SER A 46 -4.18 -0.83 8.96
C SER A 46 -3.60 -0.10 10.17
N ASP A 47 -2.76 -0.77 10.95
CA ASP A 47 -2.07 -0.29 12.15
C ASP A 47 -0.56 -0.13 11.93
N TRP A 48 -0.16 0.16 10.68
CA TRP A 48 1.24 0.43 10.37
C TRP A 48 1.71 1.69 11.11
N ARG A 49 2.71 1.50 11.97
CA ARG A 49 3.15 2.47 12.99
C ARG A 49 3.48 3.89 12.47
N PRO A 50 4.37 4.09 11.48
CA PRO A 50 4.92 5.41 11.17
C PRO A 50 3.83 6.31 10.57
N GLN A 51 3.67 7.55 11.05
CA GLN A 51 2.73 8.51 10.46
C GLN A 51 3.42 9.49 9.50
N GLN A 52 4.75 9.58 9.58
CA GLN A 52 5.58 10.46 8.76
C GLN A 52 6.87 9.75 8.31
N VAL A 53 7.47 10.20 7.21
CA VAL A 53 8.71 9.59 6.67
C VAL A 53 9.86 9.64 7.67
N THR A 54 9.95 10.69 8.47
CA THR A 54 10.99 10.87 9.50
C THR A 54 10.88 9.88 10.65
N GLU A 55 9.71 9.25 10.82
CA GLU A 55 9.48 8.24 11.86
C GLU A 55 9.86 6.84 11.39
N LEU A 56 10.11 6.63 10.09
CA LEU A 56 10.41 5.31 9.54
C LEU A 56 11.66 4.70 10.17
N GLN A 57 11.51 3.44 10.58
CA GLN A 57 12.55 2.59 11.14
C GLN A 57 12.65 1.31 10.31
N ARG A 58 13.69 0.53 10.58
CA ARG A 58 13.98 -0.70 9.84
C ARG A 58 12.83 -1.70 9.99
N GLU A 59 12.33 -1.82 11.21
CA GLU A 59 11.33 -2.80 11.64
C GLU A 59 9.96 -2.53 11.02
N ASP A 60 9.69 -1.28 10.59
CA ASP A 60 8.44 -0.94 9.90
C ASP A 60 8.32 -1.62 8.53
N PHE A 61 9.44 -2.11 7.98
CA PHE A 61 9.48 -2.83 6.71
C PHE A 61 9.48 -4.35 6.88
N ASP A 62 9.47 -4.87 8.11
CA ASP A 62 9.41 -6.32 8.36
C ASP A 62 8.19 -6.97 7.68
N PRO A 63 6.97 -6.40 7.72
CA PRO A 63 5.84 -6.98 7.01
C PRO A 63 6.05 -7.03 5.48
N VAL A 64 6.76 -6.05 4.92
CA VAL A 64 7.09 -6.03 3.49
C VAL A 64 8.12 -7.11 3.16
N LEU A 65 9.12 -7.29 4.01
CA LEU A 65 10.14 -8.33 3.89
C LEU A 65 9.56 -9.74 4.02
N ASP A 66 8.51 -9.91 4.84
CA ASP A 66 7.78 -11.16 4.98
C ASP A 66 6.94 -11.47 3.74
N ILE A 67 6.28 -10.46 3.17
CA ILE A 67 5.48 -10.60 1.93
C ILE A 67 6.38 -10.88 0.72
N ARG A 68 7.59 -10.30 0.65
CA ARG A 68 8.53 -10.39 -0.49
C ARG A 68 7.93 -9.97 -1.84
N PRO A 69 7.42 -8.73 -1.96
CA PRO A 69 6.94 -8.22 -3.25
C PRO A 69 8.08 -8.01 -4.26
N GLU A 70 7.73 -7.96 -5.54
CA GLU A 70 8.65 -7.47 -6.58
C GLU A 70 8.96 -5.99 -6.40
N VAL A 71 7.95 -5.22 -5.97
CA VAL A 71 8.03 -3.77 -5.82
C VAL A 71 7.23 -3.28 -4.61
N LEU A 72 7.87 -2.45 -3.81
CA LEU A 72 7.26 -1.62 -2.79
C LEU A 72 7.05 -0.20 -3.35
N ILE A 73 5.80 0.26 -3.32
CA ILE A 73 5.47 1.66 -3.51
C ILE A 73 5.34 2.31 -2.14
N LEU A 74 6.22 3.27 -1.83
CA LEU A 74 6.17 4.06 -0.60
C LEU A 74 5.49 5.41 -0.89
N GLY A 75 4.26 5.57 -0.41
CA GLY A 75 3.52 6.83 -0.42
C GLY A 75 3.88 7.68 0.79
N THR A 76 4.36 8.89 0.55
CA THR A 76 5.04 9.71 1.58
C THR A 76 4.19 10.86 2.14
N GLY A 77 2.89 10.82 1.90
CA GLY A 77 1.91 11.83 2.31
C GLY A 77 1.60 12.81 1.17
N GLY A 78 1.34 14.07 1.52
CA GLY A 78 0.99 15.11 0.55
C GLY A 78 2.10 15.51 -0.43
N SER A 79 3.35 15.14 -0.15
CA SER A 79 4.52 15.53 -0.92
C SER A 79 5.55 14.39 -0.96
N LEU A 80 6.28 14.26 -2.07
CA LEU A 80 7.41 13.33 -2.19
C LEU A 80 8.50 13.66 -1.16
N THR A 81 8.77 12.74 -0.23
CA THR A 81 9.87 12.85 0.73
C THR A 81 10.66 11.54 0.78
N PHE A 82 11.95 11.56 0.42
CA PHE A 82 12.74 10.33 0.41
C PHE A 82 13.07 9.86 1.83
N PRO A 83 12.86 8.57 2.14
CA PRO A 83 13.36 7.97 3.38
C PRO A 83 14.90 7.91 3.35
N SER A 84 15.51 7.58 4.50
CA SER A 84 16.96 7.41 4.55
C SER A 84 17.42 6.29 3.59
N ALA A 85 18.58 6.48 2.96
CA ALA A 85 19.13 5.50 2.02
C ALA A 85 19.39 4.13 2.66
N ALA A 86 19.62 4.09 3.97
CA ALA A 86 19.82 2.84 4.71
C ALA A 86 18.56 1.97 4.74
N LEU A 87 17.38 2.58 4.81
CA LEU A 87 16.09 1.86 4.82
C LEU A 87 15.81 1.27 3.43
N THR A 88 15.98 2.06 2.37
CA THR A 88 15.75 1.57 0.99
C THR A 88 16.80 0.56 0.56
N ALA A 89 18.06 0.70 0.99
CA ALA A 89 19.12 -0.25 0.68
C ALA A 89 18.82 -1.66 1.20
N GLN A 90 18.19 -1.81 2.37
CA GLN A 90 17.83 -3.13 2.91
C GLN A 90 16.80 -3.85 2.03
N LEU A 91 15.78 -3.13 1.57
CA LEU A 91 14.74 -3.66 0.68
C LEU A 91 15.35 -4.08 -0.66
N LEU A 92 16.21 -3.22 -1.24
CA LEU A 92 16.90 -3.50 -2.49
C LEU A 92 17.82 -4.73 -2.38
N GLN A 93 18.56 -4.87 -1.28
CA GLN A 93 19.39 -6.06 -1.00
C GLN A 93 18.56 -7.34 -0.87
N SER A 94 17.28 -7.21 -0.52
CA SER A 94 16.33 -8.33 -0.46
C SER A 94 15.65 -8.61 -1.81
N GLY A 95 16.06 -7.92 -2.89
CA GLY A 95 15.50 -8.06 -4.24
C GLY A 95 14.19 -7.29 -4.45
N ILE A 96 13.81 -6.41 -3.53
CA ILE A 96 12.57 -5.64 -3.59
C ILE A 96 12.86 -4.27 -4.20
N GLY A 97 12.27 -3.98 -5.36
CA GLY A 97 12.33 -2.64 -5.95
C GLY A 97 11.59 -1.63 -5.07
N VAL A 98 12.11 -0.42 -4.91
CA VAL A 98 11.46 0.63 -4.10
C VAL A 98 11.17 1.84 -4.96
N GLU A 99 9.90 2.22 -5.06
CA GLU A 99 9.46 3.46 -5.68
C GLU A 99 8.88 4.38 -4.61
N VAL A 100 9.38 5.62 -4.55
CA VAL A 100 8.94 6.62 -3.57
C VAL A 100 8.19 7.73 -4.31
N MET A 101 7.01 8.09 -3.81
CA MET A 101 6.16 9.14 -4.40
C MET A 101 5.25 9.77 -3.34
N ASP A 102 4.51 10.82 -3.71
CA ASP A 102 3.40 11.30 -2.89
C ASP A 102 2.29 10.22 -2.82
N THR A 103 1.48 10.24 -1.78
CA THR A 103 0.47 9.20 -1.54
C THR A 103 -0.60 9.16 -2.62
N ALA A 104 -0.94 10.29 -3.24
CA ALA A 104 -1.92 10.30 -4.33
C ALA A 104 -1.38 9.55 -5.56
N ALA A 105 -0.12 9.77 -5.92
CA ALA A 105 0.57 9.01 -6.97
C ALA A 105 0.71 7.53 -6.59
N ALA A 106 1.10 7.23 -5.36
CA ALA A 106 1.26 5.86 -4.87
C ALA A 106 -0.03 5.06 -5.01
N CYS A 107 -1.17 5.65 -4.66
CA CYS A 107 -2.48 5.02 -4.79
C CYS A 107 -2.80 4.65 -6.25
N ARG A 108 -2.50 5.54 -7.20
CA ARG A 108 -2.74 5.29 -8.63
C ARG A 108 -1.81 4.19 -9.15
N THR A 109 -0.52 4.28 -8.87
CA THR A 109 0.49 3.32 -9.33
C THR A 109 0.20 1.93 -8.77
N TYR A 110 -0.15 1.82 -7.49
CA TYR A 110 -0.54 0.55 -6.88
C TYR A 110 -1.68 -0.12 -7.63
N ASN A 111 -2.77 0.61 -7.91
CA ASN A 111 -3.91 0.05 -8.64
C ASN A 111 -3.54 -0.44 -10.05
N ILE A 112 -2.66 0.31 -10.75
CA ILE A 112 -2.16 -0.09 -12.08
C ILE A 112 -1.39 -1.41 -11.95
N LEU A 113 -0.38 -1.47 -11.08
CA LEU A 113 0.45 -2.68 -10.91
C LEU A 113 -0.36 -3.87 -10.41
N LEU A 114 -1.35 -3.63 -9.55
CA LEU A 114 -2.29 -4.67 -9.09
C LEU A 114 -3.09 -5.25 -10.26
N SER A 115 -3.56 -4.39 -11.18
CA SER A 115 -4.31 -4.79 -12.38
C SER A 115 -3.44 -5.54 -13.39
N GLU A 116 -2.14 -5.22 -13.46
CA GLU A 116 -1.14 -5.95 -14.23
C GLU A 116 -0.74 -7.30 -13.61
N GLN A 117 -1.33 -7.65 -12.46
CA GLN A 117 -1.05 -8.87 -11.70
C GLN A 117 0.41 -8.99 -11.24
N ARG A 118 1.08 -7.85 -11.06
CA ARG A 118 2.40 -7.80 -10.44
C ARG A 118 2.31 -8.00 -8.94
N HIS A 119 3.35 -8.59 -8.35
CA HIS A 119 3.44 -8.71 -6.90
C HIS A 119 3.87 -7.38 -6.27
N VAL A 120 2.90 -6.48 -6.08
CA VAL A 120 3.09 -5.13 -5.54
C VAL A 120 2.58 -5.00 -4.10
N VAL A 121 3.32 -4.25 -3.29
CA VAL A 121 2.87 -3.76 -1.98
C VAL A 121 2.92 -2.23 -1.98
N ALA A 122 1.92 -1.59 -1.38
CA ALA A 122 1.91 -0.16 -1.12
C ALA A 122 2.01 0.09 0.40
N ALA A 123 3.04 0.81 0.83
CA ALA A 123 3.14 1.35 2.17
C ALA A 123 2.78 2.84 2.10
N LEU A 124 1.65 3.24 2.68
CA LEU A 124 1.04 4.54 2.45
C LEU A 124 0.97 5.33 3.75
N LEU A 125 1.61 6.50 3.77
CA LEU A 125 1.41 7.51 4.79
C LEU A 125 0.25 8.43 4.35
N PRO A 126 -0.74 8.72 5.21
CA PRO A 126 -1.86 9.58 4.87
C PRO A 126 -1.41 11.02 4.60
N GLY A 127 -0.34 11.48 5.24
CA GLY A 127 0.04 12.89 5.24
C GLY A 127 -0.88 13.71 6.14
N THR A 128 -0.32 14.74 6.76
CA THR A 128 -1.07 15.69 7.60
C THR A 128 -1.83 16.69 6.72
N VAL A 129 -3.03 17.06 7.18
CA VAL A 129 -3.76 18.25 6.71
C VAL A 129 -3.13 19.53 7.23
#